data_AF-A0AAV5YT23-F1
#
_entry.id   AF-A0AAV5YT23-F1
#
_cell.length_a   1.000
_cell.length_b   1.000
_cell.length_c   1.000
_cell.angle_alpha   90.00
_cell.angle_beta   90.00
_cell.angle_gamma   90.00
#
_symmetry.space_group_name_H-M   'P 1'
#
loop_
_entity.id
_entity.type
_entity.pdbx_description
1 polymer ?
#
loop_
_entity_poly.entity_id
_entity_poly.type
_entity_poly.pdbx_seq_one_letter_code
_entity_poly.pdbx_strand_id
1 'polypeptide(L)'
;QVTESGHRSGSTDMGDISHVMPTLHPYMGGATGSGHGADYTIIDPKLAYLEPAKQLALMAVDLLWEDAAGARDILEGFTPRLTKDAYLSFQRSVSRTETYDATNL
;
A
#
# COMPACT_ATOMS: atom_id res chain seq x y z
N GLN A 1 -7.54 17.47 -6.48
CA GLN A 1 -6.24 18.04 -6.09
C GLN A 1 -5.45 16.93 -5.43
N VAL A 2 -4.18 16.73 -5.81
CA VAL A 2 -3.27 15.82 -5.09
C VAL A 2 -2.51 16.65 -4.05
N THR A 3 -2.41 16.17 -2.82
CA THR A 3 -1.77 16.88 -1.71
C THR A 3 -0.82 15.96 -0.97
N GLU A 4 0.35 16.46 -0.59
CA GLU A 4 1.31 15.72 0.23
C GLU A 4 0.80 15.61 1.67
N SER A 5 0.74 14.38 2.20
CA SER A 5 0.17 14.08 3.52
C SER A 5 1.21 13.88 4.63
N GLY A 6 2.51 13.99 4.30
CA GLY A 6 3.62 13.72 5.21
C GLY A 6 3.73 12.26 5.66
N HIS A 7 4.67 12.01 6.57
CA HIS A 7 4.87 10.69 7.19
C HIS A 7 3.73 10.35 8.16
N ARG A 8 3.27 9.09 8.15
CA ARG A 8 2.23 8.56 9.04
C ARG A 8 2.72 7.28 9.74
N SER A 9 2.13 6.95 10.89
CA SER A 9 2.44 5.76 11.69
C SER A 9 1.52 4.56 11.42
N GLY A 10 0.68 4.63 10.38
CA GLY A 10 -0.18 3.52 9.97
C GLY A 10 0.63 2.37 9.33
N SER A 11 0.09 1.16 9.41
CA SER A 11 0.66 -0.04 8.78
C SER A 11 -0.29 -0.63 7.73
N THR A 12 0.29 -1.27 6.72
CA THR A 12 -0.43 -1.94 5.61
C THR A 12 0.51 -2.97 4.98
N ASP A 13 -0.09 -4.07 4.51
CA ASP A 13 0.55 -5.10 3.68
C ASP A 13 1.15 -4.56 2.36
N MET A 14 0.72 -3.39 1.87
CA MET A 14 1.35 -2.77 0.71
C MET A 14 2.84 -2.46 0.94
N GLY A 15 3.23 -2.22 2.21
CA GLY A 15 4.63 -2.09 2.59
C GLY A 15 5.45 -3.34 2.24
N ASP A 16 4.85 -4.53 2.37
CA ASP A 16 5.49 -5.79 1.97
C ASP A 16 5.69 -5.86 0.45
N ILE A 17 4.65 -5.55 -0.33
CA ILE A 17 4.72 -5.58 -1.80
C ILE A 17 5.77 -4.60 -2.33
N SER A 18 5.91 -3.43 -1.68
CA SER A 18 6.91 -2.41 -2.05
C SER A 18 8.37 -2.90 -1.96
N HIS A 19 8.64 -3.99 -1.24
CA HIS A 19 9.98 -4.56 -1.18
C HIS A 19 10.37 -5.30 -2.45
N VAL A 20 9.40 -5.81 -3.22
CA VAL A 20 9.63 -6.76 -4.32
C VAL A 20 9.24 -6.22 -5.70
N MET A 21 8.43 -5.15 -5.78
CA MET A 21 8.01 -4.55 -7.05
C MET A 21 7.64 -3.05 -6.88
N PRO A 22 7.55 -2.26 -7.97
CA PRO A 22 7.02 -0.90 -7.90
C PRO A 22 5.60 -0.88 -7.34
N THR A 23 5.33 0.03 -6.40
CA THR A 23 4.01 0.13 -5.76
C THR A 23 3.61 1.58 -5.55
N LEU A 24 2.31 1.84 -5.64
CA LEU A 24 1.68 3.10 -5.26
C LEU A 24 0.57 2.82 -4.24
N HIS A 25 0.59 3.52 -3.10
CA HIS A 25 -0.47 3.47 -2.09
C HIS A 25 -1.11 4.86 -1.91
N PRO A 26 -2.03 5.27 -2.80
CA PRO A 26 -2.67 6.57 -2.68
C PRO A 26 -3.77 6.52 -1.60
N TYR A 27 -3.90 7.59 -0.82
CA TYR A 27 -5.03 7.79 0.08
C TYR A 27 -6.11 8.59 -0.62
N MET A 28 -7.36 8.13 -0.50
CA MET A 28 -8.53 8.85 -1.01
C MET A 28 -9.34 9.45 0.13
N GLY A 29 -9.99 10.57 -0.15
CA GLY A 29 -10.85 11.27 0.81
C GLY A 29 -12.25 10.69 0.89
N GLY A 30 -13.18 11.48 1.43
CA GLY A 30 -14.60 11.14 1.51
C GLY A 30 -15.04 10.53 2.85
N ALA A 31 -14.09 10.32 3.76
CA ALA A 31 -14.33 9.95 5.16
C ALA A 31 -13.97 11.09 6.11
N THR A 32 -14.61 11.12 7.28
CA THR A 32 -14.24 11.96 8.44
C THR A 32 -14.15 11.10 9.70
N GLY A 33 -13.69 11.70 10.79
CA GLY A 33 -13.46 11.02 12.07
C GLY A 33 -12.11 10.31 12.15
N SER A 34 -11.87 9.63 13.26
CA SER A 34 -10.60 8.94 13.52
C SER A 34 -10.58 7.57 12.84
N GLY A 35 -9.46 7.19 12.21
CA GLY A 35 -9.28 5.81 11.72
C GLY A 35 -9.43 4.82 12.87
N HIS A 36 -10.29 3.81 12.72
CA HIS A 36 -10.70 2.87 13.78
C HIS A 36 -11.52 3.48 14.94
N GLY A 37 -11.93 4.75 14.85
CA GLY A 37 -12.78 5.41 15.82
C GLY A 37 -14.26 5.14 15.59
N ALA A 38 -15.06 5.25 16.65
CA ALA A 38 -16.53 5.14 16.56
C ALA A 38 -17.17 6.33 15.81
N ASP A 39 -16.42 7.41 15.61
CA ASP A 39 -16.79 8.59 14.84
C ASP A 39 -16.44 8.49 13.36
N TYR A 40 -15.77 7.41 12.93
CA TYR A 40 -15.42 7.20 11.53
C TYR A 40 -16.68 7.06 10.67
N THR A 41 -16.82 7.92 9.67
CA THR A 41 -17.97 7.88 8.78
C THR A 41 -17.66 8.40 7.39
N ILE A 42 -18.31 7.82 6.39
CA ILE A 42 -18.25 8.26 5.00
C ILE A 42 -19.22 9.42 4.81
N ILE A 43 -18.69 10.59 4.49
CA ILE A 43 -19.46 11.83 4.29
C ILE A 43 -19.63 12.20 2.82
N ASP A 44 -18.79 11.65 1.94
CA ASP A 44 -18.89 11.81 0.50
C ASP A 44 -18.69 10.45 -0.19
N PRO A 45 -19.77 9.70 -0.45
CA PRO A 45 -19.71 8.40 -1.11
C PRO A 45 -19.12 8.45 -2.52
N LYS A 46 -19.29 9.57 -3.24
CA LYS A 46 -18.73 9.70 -4.59
C LYS A 46 -17.20 9.76 -4.49
N LEU A 47 -16.67 10.59 -3.59
CA LEU A 47 -15.23 10.70 -3.36
C LEU A 47 -14.65 9.43 -2.73
N ALA A 48 -15.37 8.78 -1.82
CA ALA A 48 -14.89 7.57 -1.14
C ALA A 48 -14.90 6.32 -2.02
N TYR A 49 -15.81 6.22 -3.00
CA TYR A 49 -16.01 4.99 -3.78
C TYR A 49 -15.79 5.16 -5.28
N LEU A 50 -16.42 6.16 -5.89
CA LEU A 50 -16.44 6.29 -7.35
C LEU A 50 -15.15 6.88 -7.90
N GLU A 51 -14.62 7.92 -7.25
CA GLU A 51 -13.36 8.54 -7.68
C GLU A 51 -12.15 7.58 -7.55
N PRO A 52 -11.93 6.84 -6.45
CA PRO A 52 -10.88 5.80 -6.40
C PRO A 52 -11.01 4.77 -7.51
N ALA A 53 -12.23 4.28 -7.78
CA ALA A 53 -12.45 3.28 -8.80
C ALA A 53 -12.05 3.80 -10.20
N LYS A 54 -12.41 5.04 -10.52
CA LYS A 54 -11.99 5.69 -11.77
C LYS A 54 -10.48 5.87 -11.83
N GLN A 55 -9.84 6.29 -10.73
CA GLN A 55 -8.39 6.49 -10.69
C GLN A 55 -7.63 5.19 -10.88
N LEU A 56 -8.06 4.08 -10.27
CA LEU A 56 -7.47 2.77 -10.50
C LEU A 56 -7.66 2.29 -11.94
N ALA A 57 -8.85 2.51 -12.53
CA ALA A 57 -9.12 2.16 -13.91
C ALA A 57 -8.26 2.97 -14.90
N LEU A 58 -8.15 4.28 -14.69
CA LEU A 58 -7.31 5.15 -15.52
C LEU A 58 -5.82 4.83 -15.37
N MET A 59 -5.37 4.52 -14.15
CA MET A 59 -3.99 4.06 -13.93
C MET A 59 -3.70 2.76 -14.69
N ALA A 60 -4.63 1.81 -14.73
CA ALA A 60 -4.47 0.61 -15.54
C ALA A 60 -4.40 0.94 -17.04
N VAL A 61 -5.18 1.90 -17.53
CA VAL A 61 -5.08 2.38 -18.92
C VAL A 61 -3.70 2.98 -19.18
N ASP A 62 -3.25 3.92 -18.34
CA ASP A 62 -1.96 4.60 -18.51
C ASP A 62 -0.78 3.62 -18.46
N LEU A 63 -0.81 2.64 -17.56
CA LEU A 63 0.24 1.63 -17.44
C LEU A 63 0.27 0.65 -18.63
N LEU A 64 -0.86 0.38 -19.27
CA LEU A 64 -0.97 -0.59 -20.36
C LEU A 64 -0.97 0.05 -21.76
N TRP A 65 -1.08 1.37 -21.83
CA TRP A 65 -1.04 2.13 -23.08
C TRP A 65 0.29 1.93 -23.82
N GLU A 66 0.24 1.98 -25.17
CA GLU A 66 1.42 1.81 -26.04
C GLU A 66 2.27 0.57 -25.71
N ASP A 67 1.66 -0.62 -25.71
CA ASP A 67 2.32 -1.88 -25.32
C ASP A 67 3.01 -1.81 -23.94
N ALA A 68 2.38 -1.08 -23.03
CA ALA A 68 2.83 -0.86 -21.66
C ALA A 68 4.22 -0.18 -21.58
N ALA A 69 4.59 0.67 -22.54
CA ALA A 69 5.88 1.35 -22.58
C ALA A 69 6.23 2.03 -21.25
N GLY A 70 5.30 2.83 -20.70
CA GLY A 70 5.50 3.48 -19.41
C GLY A 70 5.66 2.52 -18.22
N ALA A 71 4.91 1.41 -18.19
CA ALA A 71 5.09 0.42 -17.14
C ALA A 71 6.41 -0.35 -17.26
N ARG A 72 6.88 -0.62 -18.48
CA ARG A 72 8.20 -1.22 -18.74
C ARG A 72 9.31 -0.29 -18.25
N ASP A 73 9.24 1.00 -18.57
CA ASP A 73 10.19 2.00 -18.09
C ASP A 73 10.24 2.06 -16.55
N ILE A 74 9.08 2.00 -15.88
CA ILE A 74 8.98 1.94 -14.41
C ILE A 74 9.65 0.66 -13.87
N LEU A 75 9.43 -0.48 -14.51
CA LEU A 75 10.02 -1.76 -14.09
C LEU A 75 11.55 -1.74 -14.30
N GLU A 76 12.04 -1.20 -15.41
CA GLU A 76 13.47 -1.08 -15.71
C GLU A 76 14.18 -0.11 -14.75
N GLY A 77 13.50 0.97 -14.36
CA GLY A 77 14.02 1.96 -13.41
C GLY A 77 13.95 1.55 -11.94
N PHE A 78 13.24 0.46 -11.61
CA PHE A 78 13.03 0.04 -10.23
C PHE A 78 14.04 -1.02 -9.80
N THR A 79 14.69 -0.79 -8.65
CA THR A 79 15.52 -1.80 -7.98
C THR A 79 14.78 -2.30 -6.73
N PRO A 80 14.32 -3.57 -6.72
CA PRO A 80 13.69 -4.15 -5.54
C PRO A 80 14.62 -4.16 -4.32
N ARG A 81 14.07 -3.87 -3.13
CA ARG A 81 14.83 -3.99 -1.86
C ARG A 81 15.15 -5.45 -1.54
N LEU A 82 14.24 -6.35 -1.89
CA LEU A 82 14.37 -7.79 -1.70
C LEU A 82 13.98 -8.50 -3.00
N THR A 83 14.63 -9.62 -3.28
CA THR A 83 14.06 -10.59 -4.22
C THR A 83 12.83 -11.23 -3.60
N LYS A 84 11.96 -11.83 -4.43
CA LYS A 84 10.79 -12.57 -3.96
C LYS A 84 11.17 -13.65 -2.93
N ASP A 85 12.22 -14.42 -3.20
CA ASP A 85 12.66 -15.50 -2.30
C ASP A 85 13.23 -14.96 -0.99
N ALA A 86 13.98 -13.85 -1.03
CA ALA A 86 14.48 -13.20 0.18
C ALA A 86 13.32 -12.66 1.04
N TYR A 87 12.32 -12.01 0.42
CA TYR A 87 11.12 -11.55 1.10
C TYR A 87 10.34 -12.71 1.74
N LEU A 88 10.10 -13.79 1.00
CA LEU A 88 9.41 -14.96 1.55
C LEU A 88 10.18 -15.62 2.68
N SER A 89 11.51 -15.68 2.58
CA SER A 89 12.38 -16.21 3.65
C SER A 89 12.30 -15.34 4.91
N PHE A 90 12.31 -14.01 4.74
CA PHE A 90 12.12 -13.07 5.84
C PHE A 90 10.76 -13.24 6.52
N GLN A 91 9.66 -13.26 5.76
CA GLN A 91 8.32 -13.40 6.35
C GLN A 91 8.15 -14.72 7.11
N ARG A 92 8.75 -15.82 6.61
CA ARG A 92 8.75 -17.10 7.33
C ARG A 92 9.58 -17.06 8.61
N SER A 93 10.68 -16.31 8.64
CA SER A 93 11.54 -16.23 9.82
C SER A 93 10.90 -15.45 10.98
N VAL A 94 10.06 -14.46 10.66
CA VAL A 94 9.29 -13.67 11.64
C VAL A 94 7.95 -14.31 12.00
N SER A 95 7.42 -15.20 11.17
CA SER A 95 6.21 -15.98 11.47
C SER A 95 6.52 -17.08 12.50
N ARG A 96 6.71 -16.66 13.75
CA ARG A 96 7.01 -17.55 14.88
C ARG A 96 6.24 -17.14 16.12
N THR A 97 6.02 -18.09 17.01
CA THR A 97 5.43 -17.86 18.33
C THR A 97 6.54 -17.88 19.37
N GLU A 98 6.58 -16.85 20.20
CA GLU A 98 7.45 -16.78 21.37
C GLU A 98 6.56 -16.75 22.61
N THR A 99 6.90 -17.54 23.63
CA THR A 99 6.24 -17.50 24.93
C THR A 99 7.22 -16.91 25.93
N TYR A 100 6.80 -15.83 26.58
CA TYR A 100 7.60 -15.17 27.59
C TYR A 100 7.24 -15.69 28.98
N ASP A 101 8.25 -16.11 29.74
CA ASP A 101 8.08 -16.50 31.15
C ASP A 101 8.31 -15.28 32.05
N ALA A 102 7.21 -14.72 32.56
CA ALA A 102 7.24 -13.57 33.45
C ALA A 102 7.81 -13.87 34.85
N THR A 103 8.12 -15.13 35.18
CA THR A 103 8.73 -15.51 36.46
C THR A 103 10.25 -15.37 36.49
N ASN A 104 10.87 -15.01 35.36
CA ASN A 104 12.31 -14.76 35.22
C ASN A 104 12.68 -13.25 35.09
N LEU A 105 11.83 -12.35 35.62
CA LEU A 105 12.12 -10.92 35.83
C LEU A 105 12.36 -10.63 37.31
#